data_AF-A0A072NGZ4-F1
#
_entry.id   AF-A0A072NGZ4-F1
#
_cell.length_a   1.000
_cell.length_b   1.000
_cell.length_c   1.000
_cell.angle_alpha   90.00
_cell.angle_beta   90.00
_cell.angle_gamma   90.00
#
_symmetry.space_group_name_H-M   'P 1'
#
loop_
_entity.id
_entity.type
_entity.pdbx_description
1 polymer ?
#
loop_
_entity_poly.entity_id
_entity_poly.type
_entity_poly.pdbx_seq_one_letter_code
_entity_poly.pdbx_strand_id
1 'polypeptide(L)'
;MNQLFSSLNKAGLMFKRRIDQEVEVFILLETNDNGTTEVDVNTFEALFEDVKGNPTYEALSGSHTFKLEETQYTMTAEEMGYQKYFDQWKERGLFNF
;
A
#
# COMPACT_ATOMS: atom_id res chain seq x y z
N MET A 1 10.03 -0.25 -2.72
CA MET A 1 8.64 -0.45 -3.18
C MET A 1 8.55 -1.56 -4.22
N ASN A 2 9.43 -1.59 -5.22
CA ASN A 2 9.43 -2.62 -6.27
C ASN A 2 9.40 -4.08 -5.75
N GLN A 3 10.19 -4.41 -4.71
CA GLN A 3 10.17 -5.75 -4.12
C GLN A 3 8.82 -6.10 -3.50
N LEU A 4 8.24 -5.18 -2.71
CA LEU A 4 6.90 -5.33 -2.15
C LEU A 4 5.86 -5.53 -3.24
N PHE A 5 5.84 -4.67 -4.26
CA PHE A 5 4.89 -4.78 -5.38
C PHE A 5 5.06 -6.10 -6.14
N SER A 6 6.28 -6.57 -6.34
CA SER A 6 6.51 -7.91 -6.91
C SER A 6 5.90 -9.01 -6.03
N SER A 7 6.04 -8.94 -4.70
CA SER A 7 5.43 -9.90 -3.77
C SER A 7 3.91 -9.84 -3.79
N LEU A 8 3.33 -8.64 -3.75
CA LEU A 8 1.88 -8.42 -3.82
C LEU A 8 1.30 -8.94 -5.14
N ASN A 9 1.94 -8.65 -6.27
CA ASN A 9 1.51 -9.14 -7.58
C ASN A 9 1.57 -10.67 -7.67
N LYS A 10 2.64 -11.31 -7.18
CA LYS A 10 2.74 -12.79 -7.08
C LYS A 10 1.63 -13.38 -6.20
N ALA A 11 1.23 -12.64 -5.17
CA ALA A 11 0.18 -13.03 -4.24
C ALA A 11 -1.26 -12.76 -4.76
N GLY A 12 -1.40 -12.26 -6.00
CA GLY A 12 -2.69 -11.93 -6.61
C GLY A 12 -3.35 -10.67 -6.04
N LEU A 13 -2.59 -9.83 -5.33
CA LEU A 13 -3.10 -8.62 -4.69
C LEU A 13 -2.93 -7.36 -5.53
N MET A 14 -2.46 -7.47 -6.77
CA MET A 14 -2.38 -6.33 -7.69
C MET A 14 -3.16 -6.63 -8.97
N PHE A 15 -3.92 -5.64 -9.44
CA PHE A 15 -4.69 -5.76 -10.67
C PHE A 15 -4.75 -4.43 -11.40
N LYS A 16 -5.11 -4.50 -12.69
CA LYS A 16 -5.21 -3.33 -13.57
C LYS A 16 -6.66 -3.02 -13.87
N ARG A 17 -7.03 -1.74 -13.90
CA ARG A 17 -8.36 -1.27 -14.32
C ARG A 17 -8.20 -0.15 -15.33
N ARG A 18 -9.11 -0.09 -16.31
CA ARG A 18 -9.17 1.02 -17.25
C ARG A 18 -10.10 2.09 -16.72
N ILE A 19 -9.59 3.30 -16.53
CA ILE A 19 -10.32 4.48 -16.06
C ILE A 19 -10.02 5.61 -17.03
N ASP A 20 -11.05 6.23 -17.61
CA ASP A 20 -10.93 7.37 -18.53
C ASP A 20 -9.83 7.24 -19.61
N GLN A 21 -9.74 6.04 -20.20
CA GLN A 21 -8.77 5.62 -21.24
C GLN A 21 -7.36 5.25 -20.73
N GLU A 22 -7.01 5.55 -19.49
CA GLU A 22 -5.76 5.17 -18.84
C GLU A 22 -5.87 3.80 -18.16
N VAL A 23 -4.73 3.12 -17.98
CA VAL A 23 -4.64 1.86 -17.26
C VAL A 23 -3.96 2.13 -15.92
N GLU A 24 -4.75 2.08 -14.87
CA GLU A 24 -4.28 2.25 -13.50
C GLU A 24 -4.05 0.89 -12.84
N VAL A 25 -3.11 0.85 -11.90
CA VAL A 25 -2.76 -0.34 -11.13
C VAL A 25 -3.23 -0.13 -9.70
N PHE A 26 -3.94 -1.12 -9.17
CA PHE A 26 -4.49 -1.11 -7.81
C PHE A 26 -3.89 -2.22 -6.98
N ILE A 27 -3.82 -1.99 -5.67
CA ILE A 27 -3.52 -2.95 -4.63
C ILE A 27 -4.82 -3.31 -3.94
N LEU A 28 -5.15 -4.59 -3.92
CA LEU A 28 -6.24 -5.15 -3.14
C LEU A 28 -5.83 -5.22 -1.67
N LEU A 29 -6.50 -4.46 -0.81
CA LEU A 29 -6.24 -4.44 0.63
C LEU A 29 -7.06 -5.49 1.37
N GLU A 30 -8.38 -5.55 1.10
CA GLU A 30 -9.26 -6.60 1.63
C GLU A 30 -10.49 -6.82 0.74
N THR A 31 -11.09 -8.01 0.87
CA THR A 31 -12.44 -8.30 0.37
C THR A 31 -13.24 -8.88 1.54
N ASN A 32 -14.39 -8.29 1.83
CA ASN A 32 -15.31 -8.73 2.88
C ASN A 32 -16.77 -8.60 2.42
N ASP A 33 -17.73 -8.90 3.29
CA ASP A 33 -19.16 -8.85 2.98
C ASP A 33 -19.64 -7.45 2.55
N ASN A 34 -18.93 -6.39 2.93
CA ASN A 34 -19.24 -5.01 2.56
C ASN A 34 -18.58 -4.57 1.25
N GLY A 35 -17.79 -5.44 0.61
CA GLY A 35 -17.17 -5.19 -0.68
C GLY A 35 -15.65 -5.31 -0.66
N THR A 36 -15.02 -4.57 -1.56
CA THR A 36 -13.57 -4.60 -1.78
C THR A 36 -12.96 -3.26 -1.39
N THR A 37 -11.94 -3.29 -0.54
CA THR A 37 -11.09 -2.13 -0.26
C THR A 37 -9.82 -2.24 -1.10
N GLU A 38 -9.53 -1.19 -1.84
CA GLU A 38 -8.41 -1.11 -2.78
C GLU A 38 -7.80 0.29 -2.74
N VAL A 39 -6.54 0.40 -3.16
CA VAL A 39 -5.83 1.67 -3.31
C VAL A 39 -5.04 1.64 -4.60
N ASP A 40 -5.02 2.75 -5.36
CA ASP A 40 -4.15 2.83 -6.53
C ASP A 40 -2.67 2.93 -6.09
N VAL A 41 -1.78 2.42 -6.94
CA VAL A 41 -0.34 2.37 -6.65
C VAL A 41 0.25 3.76 -6.45
N ASN A 42 -0.25 4.78 -7.15
CA ASN A 42 0.31 6.13 -7.04
C ASN A 42 -0.01 6.75 -5.69
N THR A 43 -1.25 6.61 -5.22
CA THR A 43 -1.66 7.02 -3.87
C THR A 43 -0.85 6.28 -2.82
N PHE A 44 -0.69 4.95 -2.96
CA PHE A 44 0.12 4.18 -2.00
C PHE A 44 1.59 4.64 -1.99
N GLU A 45 2.21 4.86 -3.16
CA GLU A 45 3.58 5.36 -3.23
C GLU A 45 3.73 6.76 -2.63
N ALA A 46 2.75 7.65 -2.81
CA ALA A 46 2.78 9.00 -2.24
C ALA A 46 2.68 8.98 -0.70
N LEU A 47 1.87 8.08 -0.15
CA LEU A 47 1.71 7.92 1.29
C LEU A 47 2.96 7.35 1.98
N PHE A 48 3.70 6.47 1.28
CA PHE A 48 4.85 5.73 1.82
C PHE A 48 6.16 6.03 1.07
N GLU A 49 6.30 7.25 0.55
CA GLU A 49 7.44 7.67 -0.28
C GLU A 49 8.77 7.58 0.51
N ASP A 50 8.72 7.92 1.79
CA ASP A 50 9.86 7.92 2.71
C ASP A 50 10.50 6.53 2.88
N VAL A 51 9.72 5.46 2.69
CA VAL A 51 10.19 4.07 2.76
C VAL A 51 10.26 3.40 1.39
N LYS A 52 10.19 4.17 0.29
CA LYS A 52 10.27 3.64 -1.08
C LYS A 52 11.53 2.82 -1.32
N GLY A 53 12.66 3.16 -0.70
CA GLY A 53 13.91 2.40 -0.80
C GLY A 53 13.94 1.08 -0.04
N ASN A 54 13.17 0.97 1.06
CA ASN A 54 13.21 -0.18 1.97
C ASN A 54 11.85 -0.42 2.64
N PRO A 55 10.85 -0.96 1.91
CA PRO A 55 9.48 -1.09 2.38
C PRO A 55 9.30 -2.36 3.24
N THR A 56 10.08 -2.50 4.31
CA THR A 56 9.89 -3.62 5.25
C THR A 56 8.61 -3.44 6.05
N TYR A 57 8.16 -4.50 6.72
CA TYR A 57 7.03 -4.41 7.63
C TYR A 57 7.23 -3.31 8.68
N GLU A 58 8.41 -3.26 9.32
CA GLU A 58 8.72 -2.29 10.36
C GLU A 58 8.76 -0.87 9.81
N ALA A 59 9.27 -0.70 8.59
CA ALA A 59 9.34 0.60 7.93
C ALA A 59 7.93 1.11 7.59
N LEU A 60 7.08 0.27 7.00
CA LEU A 60 5.69 0.64 6.65
C LEU A 60 4.77 0.77 7.87
N SER A 61 5.06 0.08 8.98
CA SER A 61 4.28 0.20 10.21
C SER A 61 4.68 1.44 11.03
N GLY A 62 5.66 2.20 10.55
CA GLY A 62 6.22 3.35 11.22
C GLY A 62 5.35 4.61 11.11
N SER A 63 5.99 5.74 11.43
CA SER A 63 5.44 7.06 11.18
C SER A 63 5.90 7.56 9.81
N HIS A 64 4.95 8.03 9.01
CA HIS A 64 5.18 8.50 7.66
C HIS A 64 4.87 9.98 7.56
N THR A 65 5.69 10.68 6.78
CA THR A 65 5.46 12.07 6.43
C THR A 65 5.19 12.18 4.94
N PHE A 66 4.00 12.63 4.59
CA PHE A 66 3.57 12.81 3.21
C PHE A 66 2.86 14.15 3.03
N LYS A 67 2.74 14.61 1.78
CA LYS A 67 2.03 15.84 1.44
C LYS A 67 0.72 15.50 0.75
N LEU A 68 -0.36 16.12 1.22
CA LEU A 68 -1.65 16.14 0.56
C LEU A 68 -1.97 17.61 0.27
N GLU A 69 -2.08 17.95 -1.02
CA GLU A 69 -2.15 19.33 -1.50
C GLU A 69 -0.95 20.16 -1.01
N GLU A 70 -1.20 21.24 -0.28
CA GLU A 70 -0.15 22.10 0.31
C GLU A 70 0.15 21.77 1.77
N THR A 71 -0.52 20.77 2.34
CA THR A 71 -0.38 20.41 3.75
C THR A 71 0.48 19.16 3.92
N GLN A 72 1.44 19.25 4.84
CA GLN A 72 2.25 18.11 5.25
C GLN A 72 1.63 17.43 6.47
N TYR A 73 1.47 16.12 6.40
CA TYR A 73 0.94 15.30 7.48
C TYR A 73 2.03 14.37 7.99
N THR A 74 2.03 14.09 9.29
CA THR A 74 2.84 13.05 9.91
C THR A 74 1.90 12.14 10.70
N MET A 75 1.77 10.89 10.28
CA MET A 75 0.83 9.93 10.87
C MET A 75 1.44 8.53 10.85
N THR A 76 1.03 7.67 11.78
CA THR A 76 1.39 6.25 11.75
C THR A 76 0.52 5.47 10.77
N ALA A 77 0.98 4.29 10.34
CA ALA A 77 0.15 3.39 9.55
C ALA A 77 -1.16 2.99 10.24
N GLU A 78 -1.19 2.96 11.58
CA GLU A 78 -2.40 2.71 12.34
C GLU A 78 -3.39 3.87 12.21
N GLU A 79 -2.93 5.11 12.38
CA GLU A 79 -3.75 6.32 12.23
C GLU A 79 -4.28 6.48 10.80
N MET A 80 -3.53 6.02 9.80
CA MET A 80 -3.94 5.99 8.39
C MET A 80 -4.85 4.80 8.05
N GLY A 81 -5.03 3.84 8.97
CA GLY A 81 -5.85 2.64 8.76
C GLY A 81 -5.19 1.51 7.97
N TYR A 82 -3.88 1.60 7.71
CA TYR A 82 -3.13 0.61 6.92
C TYR A 82 -2.53 -0.53 7.74
N GLN A 83 -2.33 -0.36 9.06
CA GLN A 83 -1.62 -1.33 9.89
C GLN A 83 -2.15 -2.76 9.74
N LYS A 84 -3.49 -2.93 9.77
CA LYS A 84 -4.12 -4.25 9.63
C LYS A 84 -3.76 -4.97 8.32
N TYR A 85 -3.54 -4.23 7.23
CA TYR A 85 -3.17 -4.82 5.94
C TYR A 85 -1.72 -5.25 5.94
N PHE A 86 -0.83 -4.47 6.58
CA PHE A 86 0.58 -4.82 6.73
C PHE A 86 0.76 -6.05 7.62
N ASP A 87 -0.04 -6.18 8.68
CA ASP A 87 -0.07 -7.37 9.53
C ASP A 87 -0.45 -8.62 8.70
N GLN A 88 -1.53 -8.53 7.92
CA GLN A 88 -1.95 -9.62 7.03
C GLN A 88 -0.90 -9.99 5.99
N TRP A 89 -0.23 -8.98 5.40
CA TRP A 89 0.84 -9.22 4.44
C TRP A 89 2.07 -9.88 5.09
N LYS A 90 2.37 -9.54 6.34
CA LYS A 90 3.43 -10.17 7.13
C LYS A 90 3.11 -11.63 7.42
N GLU A 91 1.89 -11.94 7.87
CA GLU A 91 1.44 -13.31 8.12
C GLU A 91 1.49 -14.18 6.87
N ARG A 92 1.22 -13.58 5.69
CA ARG A 92 1.34 -14.23 4.38
C ARG A 92 2.78 -14.31 3.86
N GLY A 93 3.77 -13.80 4.59
CA GLY A 93 5.17 -13.82 4.21
C GLY A 93 5.53 -12.92 3.02
N LEU A 94 4.76 -11.86 2.77
CA LEU A 94 4.93 -10.99 1.59
C LEU A 94 6.13 -10.02 1.72
N PHE A 95 6.68 -9.89 2.93
CA PHE A 95 7.90 -9.12 3.21
C PHE A 95 9.20 -9.93 3.11
N ASN A 96 9.14 -11.21 2.71
CA ASN A 96 10.31 -12.07 2.60
C ASN A 96 11.00 -11.91 1.23
N PHE A 97 11.64 -10.76 1.02
CA PHE A 97 12.32 -10.40 -0.23
C PHE A 97 13.75 -9.89 -0.04
#